data_AF-A0A533SRE6-F1
#
_entry.id   AF-A0A533SRE6-F1
#
_cell.length_a   1.000
_cell.length_b   1.000
_cell.length_c   1.000
_cell.angle_alpha   90.00
_cell.angle_beta   90.00
_cell.angle_gamma   90.00
#
_symmetry.space_group_name_H-M   'P 1'
#
loop_
_entity.id
_entity.type
_entity.pdbx_description
1 polymer ?
#
loop_
_entity_poly.entity_id
_entity_poly.type
_entity_poly.pdbx_seq_one_letter_code
_entity_poly.pdbx_strand_id
1 'polypeptide(L)'
;MNILIEQAVAAGATVNIMTGQQYEFLPFDANVQIGLAGSATGLVATVFAGPDLIQQEGPVLVLTTFPSIQDQLYIDELIAGGTRVSINVRNTTGGVLTVRAVIRILPLQ
;
A
#
# COMPACT_ATOMS: atom_id res chain seq x y z
N MET A 1 -1.72 -12.25 -8.65
CA MET A 1 -1.83 -11.05 -9.51
C MET A 1 -1.03 -9.91 -8.88
N ASN A 2 -0.47 -9.02 -9.70
CA ASN A 2 0.32 -7.87 -9.24
C ASN A 2 -0.35 -6.57 -9.65
N ILE A 3 -0.39 -5.61 -8.74
CA ILE A 3 -0.83 -4.23 -8.97
C ILE A 3 0.36 -3.33 -8.69
N LEU A 4 0.68 -2.46 -9.65
CA LEU A 4 1.74 -1.47 -9.56
C LEU A 4 1.11 -0.09 -9.57
N ILE A 5 1.39 0.72 -8.56
CA ILE A 5 0.85 2.08 -8.44
C ILE A 5 2.00 3.04 -8.22
N GLU A 6 2.02 4.14 -8.97
CA GLU A 6 2.88 5.29 -8.70
C GLU A 6 1.97 6.51 -8.54
N GLN A 7 2.08 7.20 -7.41
CA GLN A 7 1.19 8.31 -7.04
C GLN A 7 1.98 9.43 -6.37
N ALA A 8 1.73 10.66 -6.80
CA ALA A 8 2.23 11.85 -6.10
C ALA A 8 1.35 12.16 -4.88
N VAL A 9 1.99 12.47 -3.76
CA VAL A 9 1.37 12.85 -2.49
C VAL A 9 1.83 14.26 -2.14
N ALA A 10 0.90 15.21 -2.17
CA ALA A 10 1.18 16.61 -1.83
C ALA A 10 1.68 16.75 -0.38
N ALA A 11 2.39 17.84 -0.09
CA ALA A 11 2.89 18.15 1.25
C ALA A 11 1.74 18.17 2.27
N GLY A 12 1.91 17.47 3.39
CA GLY A 12 0.89 17.35 4.45
C GLY A 12 -0.36 16.55 4.07
N ALA A 13 -0.46 16.05 2.83
CA ALA A 13 -1.65 15.33 2.36
C ALA A 13 -1.60 13.85 2.71
N THR A 14 -2.79 13.24 2.79
CA THR A 14 -2.98 11.79 2.89
C THR A 14 -3.77 11.32 1.67
N VAL A 15 -3.30 10.25 1.03
CA VAL A 15 -3.96 9.65 -0.15
C VAL A 15 -4.13 8.16 0.09
N ASN A 16 -5.35 7.65 -0.16
CA ASN A 16 -5.57 6.21 -0.25
C ASN A 16 -5.24 5.72 -1.66
N ILE A 17 -4.11 5.01 -1.80
CA ILE A 17 -3.61 4.56 -3.12
C ILE A 17 -4.45 3.43 -3.74
N MET A 18 -5.32 2.78 -2.96
CA MET A 18 -6.24 1.75 -3.47
C MET A 18 -7.52 2.32 -4.09
N THR A 19 -7.80 3.61 -3.88
CA THR A 19 -9.05 4.23 -4.34
C THR A 19 -9.20 4.12 -5.86
N GLY A 20 -10.30 3.54 -6.31
CA GLY A 20 -10.61 3.39 -7.75
C GLY A 20 -9.94 2.19 -8.42
N GLN A 21 -9.17 1.40 -7.69
CA GLN A 21 -8.59 0.16 -8.21
C GLN A 21 -9.64 -0.94 -8.24
N GLN A 22 -9.58 -1.81 -9.26
CA GLN A 22 -10.52 -2.93 -9.40
C GLN A 22 -10.54 -3.86 -8.17
N TYR A 23 -9.40 -3.98 -7.48
CA TYR A 23 -9.22 -4.80 -6.29
C TYR A 23 -9.17 -3.97 -5.00
N GLU A 24 -9.74 -2.77 -5.00
CA GLU A 24 -10.05 -2.04 -3.76
C GLU A 24 -10.96 -2.89 -2.86
N PHE A 25 -11.87 -3.65 -3.47
CA PHE A 25 -12.67 -4.68 -2.82
C PHE A 25 -12.20 -6.04 -3.32
N LEU A 26 -11.77 -6.91 -2.41
CA LEU A 26 -11.29 -8.23 -2.80
C LEU A 26 -12.48 -9.11 -3.22
N PRO A 27 -12.44 -9.75 -4.41
CA PRO A 27 -13.55 -10.59 -4.85
C PRO A 27 -13.51 -12.02 -4.26
N PHE A 28 -12.40 -12.42 -3.66
CA PHE A 28 -12.17 -13.76 -3.08
C PHE A 28 -11.22 -13.67 -1.89
N ASP A 29 -11.18 -14.72 -1.08
CA ASP A 29 -10.21 -14.87 -0.01
C ASP A 29 -8.80 -14.93 -0.61
N ALA A 30 -7.92 -14.06 -0.14
CA ALA A 30 -6.59 -13.90 -0.71
C ALA A 30 -5.55 -13.61 0.35
N ASN A 31 -4.34 -14.14 0.15
CA ASN A 31 -3.17 -13.59 0.79
C ASN A 31 -2.71 -12.32 0.02
N VAL A 32 -2.69 -11.18 0.70
CA VAL A 32 -2.31 -9.89 0.14
C VAL A 32 -0.96 -9.47 0.69
N GLN A 33 0.00 -9.31 -0.23
CA GLN A 33 1.34 -8.85 0.08
C GLN A 33 1.57 -7.45 -0.44
N ILE A 34 2.12 -6.56 0.39
CA ILE A 34 2.27 -5.14 0.07
C ILE A 34 3.71 -4.70 0.31
N GLY A 35 4.27 -4.04 -0.70
CA GLY A 35 5.53 -3.33 -0.64
C GLY A 35 5.29 -1.87 -0.99
N LEU A 36 5.83 -0.96 -0.19
CA LEU A 36 5.72 0.48 -0.38
C LEU A 36 7.12 1.10 -0.41
N ALA A 37 7.35 1.97 -1.40
CA ALA A 37 8.54 2.79 -1.51
C ALA A 37 8.18 4.27 -1.69
N GLY A 38 8.97 5.14 -1.07
CA GLY A 38 8.87 6.58 -1.17
C GLY A 38 10.08 7.19 -1.86
N SER A 39 9.88 8.29 -2.57
CA SER A 39 10.96 9.05 -3.21
C SER A 39 11.93 9.70 -2.21
N ALA A 40 11.51 9.91 -0.96
CA ALA A 40 12.33 10.40 0.14
C ALA A 40 11.73 9.97 1.49
N THR A 41 12.41 10.29 2.60
CA THR A 41 11.87 10.10 3.94
C THR A 41 10.66 11.00 4.20
N GLY A 42 9.80 10.59 5.14
CA GLY A 42 8.61 11.36 5.53
C GLY A 42 7.29 10.88 4.93
N LEU A 43 7.29 9.76 4.20
CA LEU A 43 6.06 9.03 3.91
C LEU A 43 5.80 8.00 5.02
N VAL A 44 4.58 8.02 5.55
CA VAL A 44 4.08 7.02 6.49
C VAL A 44 2.82 6.37 5.92
N ALA A 45 2.65 5.07 6.12
CA ALA A 45 1.54 4.31 5.57
C ALA A 45 0.73 3.63 6.69
N THR A 46 -0.59 3.76 6.58
CA THR A 46 -1.57 3.05 7.40
C THR A 46 -2.38 2.13 6.50
N VAL A 47 -2.44 0.84 6.85
CA VAL A 47 -3.04 -0.21 6.03
C VAL A 47 -4.20 -0.83 6.81
N PHE A 48 -5.35 -0.90 6.15
CA PHE A 48 -6.57 -1.50 6.68
C PHE A 48 -7.10 -2.59 5.76
N ALA A 49 -7.66 -3.63 6.37
CA ALA A 49 -8.49 -4.63 5.72
C ALA A 49 -9.89 -4.56 6.35
N GLY A 50 -10.78 -3.77 5.72
CA GLY A 50 -12.11 -3.50 6.25
C GLY A 50 -12.01 -2.81 7.62
N PRO A 51 -12.51 -3.43 8.71
CA PRO A 51 -12.41 -2.88 10.06
C PRO A 51 -11.04 -3.13 10.72
N ASP A 52 -10.22 -4.04 10.18
CA ASP A 52 -8.97 -4.46 10.81
C ASP A 52 -7.80 -3.53 10.44
N LEU A 53 -6.95 -3.26 11.43
CA LEU A 53 -5.77 -2.40 11.33
C LEU A 53 -4.52 -3.29 11.26
N ILE A 54 -3.94 -3.39 10.06
CA ILE A 54 -2.74 -4.21 9.81
C ILE A 54 -1.47 -3.44 10.17
N GLN A 55 -1.41 -2.16 9.79
CA GLN A 55 -0.27 -1.29 10.06
C GLN A 55 -0.74 0.14 10.34
N GLN A 56 -0.18 0.76 11.37
CA GLN A 56 -0.47 2.16 11.73
C GLN A 56 0.75 3.05 11.57
N GLU A 57 0.64 4.06 10.70
CA GLU A 57 1.67 5.08 10.44
C GLU A 57 3.10 4.53 10.32
N GLY A 58 3.26 3.35 9.75
CA GLY A 58 4.57 2.73 9.60
C GLY A 58 5.41 3.47 8.54
N PRO A 59 6.73 3.60 8.74
CA PRO A 59 7.60 4.27 7.79
C PRO A 59 7.65 3.53 6.46
N VAL A 60 7.71 4.27 5.36
CA VAL A 60 7.85 3.71 4.01
C VAL A 60 9.33 3.62 3.63
N LEU A 61 9.74 2.54 2.96
CA LEU A 61 11.10 2.36 2.46
C LEU A 61 11.48 3.50 1.50
N VAL A 62 12.69 4.03 1.59
CA VAL A 62 13.15 5.07 0.64
C VAL A 62 13.81 4.40 -0.56
N LEU A 63 13.19 4.53 -1.74
CA LEU A 63 13.67 3.95 -2.98
C LEU A 63 13.15 4.74 -4.20
N THR A 64 13.98 4.88 -5.22
CA THR A 64 13.61 5.57 -6.47
C THR A 64 12.91 4.66 -7.50
N THR A 65 12.84 3.36 -7.21
CA THR A 65 12.20 2.32 -8.02
C THR A 65 11.02 1.70 -7.27
N PHE A 66 10.27 0.82 -7.94
CA PHE A 66 9.29 -0.03 -7.27
C PHE A 66 10.00 -1.00 -6.29
N PRO A 67 9.35 -1.34 -5.16
CA PRO A 67 9.81 -2.41 -4.27
C PRO A 67 9.97 -3.74 -4.99
N SER A 68 11.04 -4.47 -4.69
CA SER A 68 11.21 -5.84 -5.17
C SER A 68 10.22 -6.80 -4.49
N ILE A 69 9.60 -7.67 -5.29
CA ILE A 69 8.68 -8.71 -4.80
C ILE A 69 9.38 -9.71 -3.88
N GLN A 70 10.68 -9.95 -4.05
CA GLN A 70 11.39 -11.00 -3.30
C GLN A 70 11.77 -10.58 -1.87
N ASP A 71 12.13 -9.31 -1.66
CA ASP A 71 12.76 -8.88 -0.40
C ASP A 71 12.06 -7.68 0.27
N GLN A 72 11.10 -7.02 -0.40
CA GLN A 72 10.58 -5.70 0.01
C GLN A 72 9.05 -5.64 0.09
N LEU A 73 8.40 -6.80 0.19
CA LEU A 73 6.99 -6.95 0.56
C LEU A 73 6.92 -7.22 2.08
N TYR A 74 6.77 -6.17 2.87
CA TYR A 74 6.87 -6.26 4.34
C TYR A 74 5.55 -6.60 5.03
N ILE A 75 4.44 -6.42 4.32
CA ILE A 75 3.10 -6.77 4.78
C ILE A 75 2.68 -8.01 4.00
N ASP A 76 2.29 -9.06 4.72
CA ASP A 76 1.84 -10.35 4.17
C ASP A 76 0.67 -10.80 5.04
N GLU A 77 -0.56 -10.64 4.56
CA GLU A 77 -1.73 -10.91 5.39
C GLU A 77 -2.91 -11.55 4.63
N LEU A 78 -3.59 -12.47 5.31
CA LEU A 78 -4.77 -13.18 4.83
C LEU A 78 -6.02 -12.31 4.99
N ILE A 79 -6.63 -11.96 3.85
CA ILE A 79 -7.81 -11.10 3.81
C ILE A 79 -8.97 -11.85 3.17
N ALA A 80 -10.12 -11.84 3.86
CA ALA A 80 -11.35 -12.42 3.36
C ALA A 80 -11.91 -11.65 2.16
N GLY A 81 -12.53 -12.37 1.23
CA GLY A 81 -13.28 -11.80 0.12
C GLY A 81 -14.43 -10.91 0.60
N GLY A 82 -14.77 -9.91 -0.20
CA GLY A 82 -15.72 -8.85 0.13
C GLY A 82 -15.11 -7.71 0.97
N THR A 83 -13.88 -7.87 1.48
CA THR A 83 -13.22 -6.85 2.31
C THR A 83 -12.62 -5.74 1.46
N ARG A 84 -12.76 -4.50 1.93
CA ARG A 84 -12.13 -3.33 1.33
C ARG A 84 -10.68 -3.19 1.84
N VAL A 85 -9.71 -3.18 0.94
CA VAL A 85 -8.31 -2.90 1.26
C VAL A 85 -8.05 -1.40 1.08
N SER A 86 -7.58 -0.74 2.14
CA SER A 86 -7.23 0.68 2.13
C SER A 86 -5.79 0.87 2.54
N ILE A 87 -5.03 1.62 1.74
CA ILE A 87 -3.62 1.94 2.01
C ILE A 87 -3.50 3.46 2.00
N ASN A 88 -3.57 4.05 3.19
CA ASN A 88 -3.51 5.49 3.39
C ASN A 88 -2.05 5.91 3.57
N VAL A 89 -1.51 6.62 2.59
CA VAL A 89 -0.15 7.14 2.61
C VAL A 89 -0.20 8.63 2.93
N ARG A 90 0.44 9.02 4.03
CA ARG A 90 0.53 10.40 4.49
C ARG A 90 1.94 10.94 4.27
N ASN A 91 2.04 12.13 3.69
CA ASN A 91 3.28 12.87 3.53
C ASN A 91 3.44 13.87 4.68
N THR A 92 4.46 13.68 5.49
CA THR A 92 4.75 14.52 6.66
C THR A 92 5.71 15.68 6.36
N THR A 93 6.14 15.82 5.10
CA THR A 93 7.13 16.82 4.68
C THR A 93 6.47 18.08 4.09
N GLY A 94 7.30 19.09 3.84
CA GLY A 94 6.90 20.33 3.16
C GLY A 94 6.94 20.27 1.62
N GLY A 95 7.34 19.14 1.02
CA GLY A 95 7.44 18.97 -0.43
C GLY A 95 6.52 17.87 -0.94
N VAL A 96 6.27 17.84 -2.26
CA VAL A 96 5.57 16.71 -2.90
C VAL A 96 6.51 15.51 -2.92
N LEU A 97 6.01 14.35 -2.49
CA LEU A 97 6.74 13.08 -2.55
C LEU A 97 5.95 12.08 -3.39
N THR A 98 6.65 11.14 -4.01
CA THR A 98 6.04 10.07 -4.80
C THR A 98 6.07 8.78 -4.01
N VAL A 99 4.91 8.10 -3.91
CA VAL A 99 4.82 6.73 -3.40
C VAL A 99 4.69 5.75 -4.57
N ARG A 100 5.40 4.63 -4.45
CA ARG A 100 5.35 3.48 -5.35
C ARG A 100 4.92 2.27 -4.55
N ALA A 101 3.88 1.59 -5.01
CA ALA A 101 3.37 0.40 -4.37
C ALA A 101 3.42 -0.80 -5.32
N VAL A 102 3.80 -1.94 -4.75
CA VAL A 102 3.66 -3.26 -5.36
C VAL A 102 2.73 -4.05 -4.46
N ILE A 103 1.59 -4.45 -5.00
CA ILE A 103 0.59 -5.20 -4.26
C ILE A 103 0.38 -6.53 -4.97
N ARG A 104 0.64 -7.62 -4.26
CA ARG A 104 0.45 -8.97 -4.77
C ARG A 104 -0.77 -9.59 -4.11
N ILE A 105 -1.74 -9.96 -4.91
CA ILE A 105 -2.96 -10.65 -4.47
C ILE A 105 -2.83 -12.11 -4.90
N LEU A 106 -2.74 -13.01 -3.94
CA LEU A 106 -2.69 -14.45 -4.14
C LEU A 106 -4.01 -15.08 -3.67
N PRO A 107 -4.86 -15.59 -4.58
CA PRO A 107 -6.06 -16.28 -4.18
C PRO A 107 -5.75 -17.48 -3.27
N LEU A 108 -6.54 -17.66 -2.22
CA LEU A 108 -6.54 -18.87 -1.41
C LEU A 108 -7.41 -19.93 -2.11
N GLN A 109 -6.97 -21.19 -2.06
CA GLN A 109 -7.65 -22.33 -2.65
C GLN A 109 -8.69 -22.89 -1.68
#